data_AF-A0AAJ3GXB2-F1
#
_entry.id   AF-A0AAJ3GXB2-F1
#
_cell.length_a   1.000
_cell.length_b   1.000
_cell.length_c   1.000
_cell.angle_alpha   90.00
_cell.angle_beta   90.00
_cell.angle_gamma   90.00
#
_symmetry.space_group_name_H-M   'P 1'
#
loop_
_entity.id
_entity.type
_entity.pdbx_description
1 polymer ?
#
loop_
_entity_poly.entity_id
_entity_poly.type
_entity_poly.pdbx_seq_one_letter_code
_entity_poly.pdbx_strand_id
1 'polypeptide(L)'
;MPRKTFFSFHYQEDVWRAWNVRNSWVVAKDKESEGFYDASVFEASQKEGDTALKNFLRDGLKNTSVTCVLAGQYTASRRWVRYEIVRSVLKGNGLLTVDIHGVRNNAQVLGKKGIDPLSEVGVYCSNGQIYFAEVKGGKWVKYEDYTSAIPASDLWFAAPTTSNVTKISEHYLRYDYAAQNGRENISGWIETAAGLAGR
;
A
#
# COMPACT_ATOMS: atom_id res chain seq x y z
N MET A 1 22.80 -0.11 0.05
CA MET A 1 22.18 1.16 0.47
C MET A 1 21.05 0.86 1.45
N PRO A 2 20.77 1.75 2.41
CA PRO A 2 19.63 1.60 3.31
C PRO A 2 18.33 1.53 2.51
N ARG A 3 17.44 0.60 2.87
CA ARG A 3 16.17 0.42 2.18
C ARG A 3 15.18 1.51 2.60
N LYS A 4 14.57 2.16 1.61
CA LYS A 4 13.50 3.14 1.84
C LYS A 4 12.14 2.51 1.58
N THR A 5 11.28 2.53 2.59
CA THR A 5 9.92 1.96 2.52
C THR A 5 8.89 3.08 2.55
N PHE A 6 7.97 3.08 1.59
CA PHE A 6 6.78 3.93 1.60
C PHE A 6 5.70 3.29 2.47
N PHE A 7 5.15 4.00 3.44
CA PHE A 7 4.03 3.52 4.25
C PHE A 7 2.73 4.16 3.77
N SER A 8 1.75 3.31 3.46
CA SER A 8 0.41 3.70 3.01
C SER A 8 -0.62 3.34 4.09
N PHE A 9 -1.46 4.28 4.49
CA PHE A 9 -2.46 4.05 5.54
C PHE A 9 -3.60 5.08 5.50
N HIS A 10 -4.65 4.85 6.29
CA HIS A 10 -5.71 5.82 6.45
C HIS A 10 -5.31 6.94 7.43
N TYR A 11 -4.91 8.09 6.91
CA TYR A 11 -4.40 9.22 7.70
C TYR A 11 -5.31 9.63 8.87
N GLN A 12 -6.62 9.74 8.66
CA GLN A 12 -7.54 10.26 9.69
C GLN A 12 -7.69 9.32 10.89
N GLU A 13 -7.77 8.01 10.66
CA GLU A 13 -8.09 7.04 11.73
C GLU A 13 -6.86 6.33 12.29
N ASP A 14 -5.85 6.14 11.45
CA ASP A 14 -4.75 5.21 11.73
C ASP A 14 -3.41 5.90 11.96
N VAL A 15 -3.32 7.24 11.86
CA VAL A 15 -2.05 7.98 12.02
C VAL A 15 -1.31 7.58 13.30
N TRP A 16 -1.97 7.58 14.46
CA TRP A 16 -1.32 7.21 15.73
C TRP A 16 -0.82 5.77 15.76
N ARG A 17 -1.56 4.84 15.15
CA ARG A 17 -1.14 3.43 15.05
C ARG A 17 0.04 3.29 14.11
N ALA A 18 -0.03 3.98 12.97
CA ALA A 18 1.02 4.02 11.97
C ALA A 18 2.32 4.58 12.54
N TRP A 19 2.26 5.63 13.37
CA TRP A 19 3.43 6.17 14.10
C TRP A 19 4.08 5.15 15.04
N ASN A 20 3.30 4.34 15.76
CA ASN A 20 3.83 3.28 16.61
C ASN A 20 4.56 2.20 15.80
N VAL A 21 4.02 1.84 14.64
CA VAL A 21 4.68 0.91 13.71
C VAL A 21 5.96 1.52 13.14
N ARG A 22 5.93 2.80 12.74
CA ARG A 22 7.09 3.55 12.23
C ARG A 22 8.23 3.56 13.22
N ASN A 23 7.96 3.87 14.48
CA ASN A 23 9.00 3.93 15.52
C ASN A 23 9.71 2.58 15.66
N SER A 24 9.03 1.47 15.42
CA SER A 24 9.64 0.14 15.46
C SER A 24 10.49 -0.16 14.22
N TRP A 25 10.21 0.47 13.08
CA TRP A 25 11.00 0.37 11.85
C TRP A 25 12.26 1.25 11.89
N VAL A 26 12.15 2.51 12.30
CA VAL A 26 13.23 3.51 12.26
C VAL A 26 14.31 3.26 13.34
N VAL A 27 13.98 2.57 14.43
CA VAL A 27 14.94 2.28 15.51
C VAL A 27 16.01 1.26 15.10
N ALA A 28 15.77 0.45 14.08
CA ALA A 28 16.81 -0.43 13.54
C ALA A 28 17.75 0.37 12.62
N LYS A 29 19.06 0.31 12.90
CA LYS A 29 20.11 1.06 12.17
C LYS A 29 19.96 0.92 10.64
N ASP A 30 20.24 2.01 9.92
CA ASP A 30 20.27 2.10 8.45
C ASP A 30 18.92 1.86 7.73
N LYS A 31 17.82 2.35 8.29
CA LYS A 31 16.48 2.28 7.67
C LYS A 31 15.83 3.65 7.56
N GLU A 32 15.25 3.92 6.40
CA GLU A 32 14.52 5.16 6.13
C GLU A 32 13.05 4.84 5.80
N SER A 33 12.15 5.76 6.14
CA SER A 33 10.71 5.63 5.90
C SER A 33 10.17 6.85 5.17
N GLU A 34 9.41 6.64 4.11
CA GLU A 34 8.59 7.63 3.41
C GLU A 34 7.10 7.35 3.66
N GLY A 35 6.21 8.29 3.34
CA GLY A 35 4.75 8.10 3.49
C GLY A 35 4.20 8.41 4.88
N PHE A 36 5.00 8.99 5.78
CA PHE A 36 4.53 9.56 7.04
C PHE A 36 4.54 11.08 6.94
N TYR A 37 3.51 11.63 6.29
CA TYR A 37 3.36 13.08 6.18
C TYR A 37 2.60 13.65 7.38
N ASP A 38 2.89 14.90 7.71
CA ASP A 38 2.04 15.68 8.61
C ASP A 38 0.63 15.73 8.01
N ALA A 39 -0.39 15.51 8.85
CA ALA A 39 -1.79 15.54 8.41
C ALA A 39 -2.11 16.85 7.68
N SER A 40 -1.54 17.98 8.12
CA SER A 40 -1.72 19.28 7.49
C SER A 40 -1.15 19.36 6.07
N VAL A 41 -0.02 18.70 5.78
CA VAL A 41 0.61 18.67 4.45
C VAL A 41 -0.23 17.83 3.48
N PHE A 42 -0.72 16.68 3.95
CA PHE A 42 -1.60 15.82 3.16
C PHE A 42 -2.95 16.50 2.90
N GLU A 43 -3.54 17.13 3.91
CA GLU A 43 -4.80 17.89 3.78
C GLU A 43 -4.63 19.13 2.89
N ALA A 44 -3.51 19.85 2.96
CA ALA A 44 -3.22 20.96 2.07
C ALA A 44 -3.13 20.49 0.61
N SER A 45 -2.41 19.38 0.37
CA SER A 45 -2.32 18.77 -0.97
C SER A 45 -3.68 18.29 -1.48
N GLN A 46 -4.58 17.82 -0.61
CA GLN A 46 -5.96 17.51 -0.98
C GLN A 46 -6.74 18.75 -1.40
N LYS A 47 -6.56 19.89 -0.71
CA LYS A 47 -7.24 21.16 -1.04
C LYS A 47 -6.75 21.76 -2.36
N GLU A 48 -5.51 21.49 -2.75
CA GLU A 48 -4.94 21.90 -4.04
C GLU A 48 -5.48 21.08 -5.23
N GLY A 49 -6.14 19.94 -4.97
CA GLY A 49 -6.86 19.13 -5.95
C GLY A 49 -6.17 17.82 -6.32
N ASP A 50 -6.91 16.95 -7.03
CA ASP A 50 -6.50 15.57 -7.34
C ASP A 50 -5.13 15.49 -8.04
N THR A 51 -4.82 16.40 -8.95
CA THR A 51 -3.53 16.40 -9.68
C THR A 51 -2.36 16.70 -8.75
N ALA A 52 -2.50 17.69 -7.85
CA ALA A 52 -1.47 18.05 -6.89
C ALA A 52 -1.20 16.89 -5.94
N LEU A 53 -2.26 16.26 -5.43
CA LEU A 53 -2.12 15.09 -4.56
C LEU A 53 -1.52 13.88 -5.28
N LYS A 54 -1.90 13.61 -6.54
CA LYS A 54 -1.27 12.57 -7.35
C LYS A 54 0.23 12.81 -7.55
N ASN A 55 0.65 14.07 -7.73
CA ASN A 55 2.07 14.45 -7.81
C ASN A 55 2.78 14.16 -6.49
N PHE A 56 2.24 14.69 -5.39
CA PHE A 56 2.76 14.52 -4.05
C PHE A 56 2.99 13.04 -3.68
N LEU A 57 1.99 12.18 -3.92
CA LEU A 57 2.09 10.75 -3.67
C LEU A 57 3.11 10.05 -4.57
N ARG A 58 3.23 10.45 -5.84
CA ARG A 58 4.26 9.92 -6.75
C ARG A 58 5.66 10.33 -6.29
N ASP A 59 5.83 11.56 -5.82
CA ASP A 59 7.11 12.05 -5.31
C ASP A 59 7.55 11.29 -4.07
N GLY A 60 6.61 11.00 -3.15
CA GLY A 60 6.84 10.12 -2.01
C GLY A 60 7.31 8.71 -2.39
N LEU A 61 6.79 8.17 -3.48
CA LEU A 61 7.16 6.84 -3.95
C LEU A 61 8.53 6.78 -4.65
N LYS A 62 9.02 7.87 -5.26
CA LYS A 62 10.18 7.87 -6.19
C LYS A 62 11.41 7.12 -5.66
N ASN A 63 11.80 7.38 -4.42
CA ASN A 63 13.03 6.85 -3.84
C ASN A 63 12.82 5.61 -2.96
N THR A 64 11.65 4.97 -3.03
CA THR A 64 11.32 3.78 -2.23
C THR A 64 11.49 2.51 -3.03
N SER A 65 11.74 1.37 -2.39
CA SER A 65 11.75 0.07 -3.07
C SER A 65 10.63 -0.85 -2.60
N VAL A 66 10.00 -0.54 -1.48
CA VAL A 66 8.88 -1.28 -0.91
C VAL A 66 7.78 -0.31 -0.51
N THR A 67 6.53 -0.76 -0.64
CA THR A 67 5.35 -0.11 -0.10
C THR A 67 4.68 -1.02 0.92
N CYS A 68 4.59 -0.56 2.17
CA CYS A 68 3.94 -1.25 3.27
C CYS A 68 2.58 -0.61 3.54
N VAL A 69 1.50 -1.34 3.26
CA VAL A 69 0.13 -0.87 3.51
C VAL A 69 -0.28 -1.26 4.92
N LEU A 70 -0.47 -0.27 5.81
CA LEU A 70 -0.93 -0.50 7.17
C LEU A 70 -2.46 -0.55 7.21
N ALA A 71 -3.01 -1.75 7.36
CA ALA A 71 -4.44 -2.00 7.28
C ALA A 71 -5.13 -1.84 8.65
N GLY A 72 -5.85 -0.72 8.79
CA GLY A 72 -6.89 -0.53 9.79
C GLY A 72 -8.27 -0.86 9.23
N GLN A 73 -9.33 -0.56 9.99
CA GLN A 73 -10.71 -0.92 9.64
C GLN A 73 -11.14 -0.37 8.28
N TYR A 74 -10.73 0.86 7.96
CA TYR A 74 -11.22 1.60 6.79
C TYR A 74 -10.16 1.79 5.69
N THR A 75 -8.92 1.31 5.88
CA THR A 75 -7.82 1.53 4.93
C THR A 75 -8.17 1.08 3.50
N ALA A 76 -8.83 -0.07 3.35
CA ALA A 76 -9.17 -0.65 2.06
C ALA A 76 -10.18 0.18 1.23
N SER A 77 -10.96 1.06 1.88
CA SER A 77 -11.94 1.94 1.22
C SER A 77 -11.37 3.30 0.81
N ARG A 78 -10.07 3.53 0.99
CA ARG A 78 -9.41 4.80 0.69
C ARG A 78 -8.87 4.82 -0.73
N ARG A 79 -9.45 5.73 -1.52
CA ARG A 79 -9.03 6.02 -2.91
C ARG A 79 -7.53 6.22 -3.01
N TRP A 80 -6.95 7.04 -2.13
CA TRP A 80 -5.51 7.32 -2.17
C TRP A 80 -4.63 6.15 -1.75
N VAL A 81 -5.11 5.25 -0.88
CA VAL A 81 -4.42 3.99 -0.59
C VAL A 81 -4.41 3.09 -1.83
N ARG A 82 -5.54 2.96 -2.52
CA ARG A 82 -5.61 2.21 -3.80
C ARG A 82 -4.70 2.83 -4.86
N TYR A 83 -4.61 4.16 -4.91
CA TYR A 83 -3.69 4.87 -5.79
C TYR A 83 -2.23 4.58 -5.46
N GLU A 84 -1.85 4.63 -4.19
CA GLU A 84 -0.50 4.27 -3.75
C GLU A 84 -0.17 2.83 -4.15
N ILE A 85 -1.08 1.86 -3.92
CA ILE A 85 -0.93 0.47 -4.36
C ILE A 85 -0.69 0.38 -5.86
N VAL A 86 -1.55 0.98 -6.69
CA VAL A 86 -1.43 0.93 -8.17
C VAL A 86 -0.11 1.57 -8.63
N ARG A 87 0.29 2.71 -8.04
CA ARG A 87 1.55 3.37 -8.38
C ARG A 87 2.77 2.55 -7.94
N SER A 88 2.67 1.83 -6.82
CA SER A 88 3.72 0.92 -6.35
C SER A 88 3.89 -0.28 -7.26
N VAL A 89 2.80 -0.87 -7.77
CA VAL A 89 2.86 -1.92 -8.78
C VAL A 89 3.54 -1.41 -10.06
N LEU A 90 3.07 -0.28 -10.60
CA LEU A 90 3.64 0.36 -11.80
C LEU A 90 5.13 0.70 -11.66
N LYS A 91 5.55 1.07 -10.45
CA LYS A 91 6.96 1.38 -10.16
C LYS A 91 7.79 0.09 -9.99
N GLY A 92 7.15 -1.05 -9.75
CA GLY A 92 7.77 -2.33 -9.42
C GLY A 92 8.28 -2.38 -7.98
N ASN A 93 7.63 -1.70 -7.04
CA ASN A 93 7.96 -1.82 -5.62
C ASN A 93 7.55 -3.20 -5.08
N GLY A 94 8.29 -3.71 -4.10
CA GLY A 94 7.77 -4.73 -3.20
C GLY A 94 6.51 -4.22 -2.49
N LEU A 95 5.55 -5.09 -2.21
CA LEU A 95 4.29 -4.69 -1.59
C LEU A 95 3.94 -5.69 -0.48
N LEU A 96 3.38 -5.19 0.60
CA LEU A 96 2.85 -6.01 1.70
C LEU A 96 1.73 -5.29 2.43
N THR A 97 0.86 -6.06 3.05
CA THR A 97 -0.14 -5.56 4.00
C THR A 97 0.29 -5.92 5.42
N VAL A 98 0.16 -4.97 6.35
CA VAL A 98 0.34 -5.21 7.79
C VAL A 98 -0.91 -4.73 8.53
N ASP A 99 -1.65 -5.64 9.15
CA ASP A 99 -2.81 -5.31 9.96
C ASP A 99 -2.36 -4.60 11.26
N ILE A 100 -2.91 -3.41 11.50
CA ILE A 100 -2.54 -2.56 12.64
C ILE A 100 -3.67 -2.39 13.67
N HIS A 101 -4.79 -3.08 13.50
CA HIS A 101 -5.92 -3.00 14.43
C HIS A 101 -5.56 -3.41 15.86
N GLY A 102 -4.59 -4.30 16.05
CA GLY A 102 -4.05 -4.69 17.35
C GLY A 102 -3.10 -3.65 17.98
N VAL A 103 -2.80 -2.55 17.28
CA VAL A 103 -2.01 -1.43 17.80
C VAL A 103 -2.95 -0.41 18.45
N ARG A 104 -2.57 0.10 19.62
CA ARG A 104 -3.36 1.13 20.32
C ARG A 104 -3.21 2.50 19.65
N ASN A 105 -4.28 3.29 19.62
CA ASN A 105 -4.20 4.72 19.29
C ASN A 105 -3.77 5.56 20.51
N ASN A 106 -3.78 6.89 20.37
CA ASN A 106 -3.47 7.82 21.45
C ASN A 106 -4.34 7.63 22.71
N ALA A 107 -5.62 7.26 22.53
CA ALA A 107 -6.54 6.96 23.62
C ALA A 107 -6.37 5.56 24.24
N GLN A 108 -5.31 4.83 23.89
CA GLN A 108 -5.03 3.46 24.33
C GLN A 108 -6.08 2.42 23.90
N VAL A 109 -6.85 2.69 22.84
CA VAL A 109 -7.92 1.81 22.34
C VAL A 109 -7.45 1.00 21.13
N LEU A 110 -7.84 -0.28 21.07
CA LEU A 110 -7.61 -1.16 19.91
C LEU A 110 -8.60 -0.85 18.77
N GLY A 111 -8.17 -1.07 17.54
CA GLY A 111 -9.02 -0.94 16.35
C GLY A 111 -9.80 -2.22 16.02
N LYS A 112 -10.56 -2.17 14.94
CA LYS A 112 -11.17 -3.36 14.31
C LYS A 112 -10.37 -3.78 13.09
N LYS A 113 -10.23 -5.08 12.87
CA LYS A 113 -9.55 -5.62 11.68
C LYS A 113 -10.36 -5.26 10.43
N GLY A 114 -9.66 -4.73 9.42
CA GLY A 114 -10.25 -4.35 8.14
C GLY A 114 -10.08 -5.42 7.05
N ILE A 115 -10.67 -5.13 5.90
CA ILE A 115 -10.43 -5.87 4.64
C ILE A 115 -8.97 -5.67 4.22
N ASP A 116 -8.38 -6.67 3.56
CA ASP A 116 -7.06 -6.49 2.94
C ASP A 116 -7.14 -5.45 1.81
N PRO A 117 -6.45 -4.31 1.90
CA PRO A 117 -6.44 -3.32 0.82
C PRO A 117 -5.95 -3.89 -0.52
N LEU A 118 -5.07 -4.90 -0.50
CA LEU A 118 -4.57 -5.55 -1.71
C LEU A 118 -5.60 -6.48 -2.36
N SER A 119 -6.65 -6.86 -1.63
CA SER A 119 -7.75 -7.66 -2.17
C SER A 119 -8.81 -6.82 -2.91
N GLU A 120 -8.75 -5.50 -2.76
CA GLU A 120 -9.64 -4.51 -3.37
C GLU A 120 -9.10 -3.92 -4.68
N VAL A 121 -7.88 -4.30 -5.06
CA VAL A 121 -7.21 -3.90 -6.31
C VAL A 121 -6.77 -5.17 -7.04
N GLY A 122 -6.91 -5.17 -8.36
CA GLY A 122 -6.52 -6.29 -9.20
C GLY A 122 -6.15 -5.86 -10.61
N VAL A 123 -5.74 -6.83 -11.42
CA VAL A 123 -5.45 -6.65 -12.84
C VAL A 123 -6.28 -7.62 -13.67
N TYR A 124 -6.64 -7.22 -14.88
CA TYR A 124 -7.36 -8.06 -15.83
C TYR A 124 -6.85 -7.81 -17.25
N CYS A 125 -7.08 -8.77 -18.14
CA CYS A 125 -6.76 -8.64 -19.56
C CYS A 125 -8.01 -8.36 -20.39
N SER A 126 -7.90 -7.40 -21.30
CA SER A 126 -8.93 -7.09 -22.29
C SER A 126 -8.24 -6.79 -23.61
N ASN A 127 -8.61 -7.52 -24.67
CA ASN A 127 -8.03 -7.38 -26.01
C ASN A 127 -6.50 -7.49 -26.03
N GLY A 128 -5.93 -8.39 -25.23
CA GLY A 128 -4.47 -8.59 -25.13
C GLY A 128 -3.73 -7.48 -24.36
N GLN A 129 -4.46 -6.53 -23.77
CA GLN A 129 -3.90 -5.44 -22.96
C GLN A 129 -4.30 -5.61 -21.49
N ILE A 130 -3.39 -5.26 -20.57
CA ILE A 130 -3.58 -5.42 -19.13
C ILE A 130 -4.00 -4.08 -18.53
N TYR A 131 -5.02 -4.11 -17.68
CA TYR A 131 -5.55 -2.93 -16.99
C TYR A 131 -5.74 -3.21 -15.51
N PHE A 132 -5.77 -2.14 -14.71
CA PHE A 132 -6.15 -2.21 -13.30
C PHE A 132 -7.67 -2.20 -13.12
N ALA A 133 -8.13 -2.92 -12.10
CA ALA A 133 -9.49 -2.90 -11.60
C ALA A 133 -9.49 -2.63 -10.09
N GLU A 134 -10.61 -2.11 -9.59
CA GLU A 134 -10.87 -1.94 -8.17
C GLU A 134 -12.28 -2.38 -7.79
N VAL A 135 -12.50 -2.68 -6.52
CA VAL A 135 -13.83 -2.99 -6.00
C VAL A 135 -14.55 -1.69 -5.60
N LYS A 136 -15.71 -1.41 -6.22
CA LYS A 136 -16.65 -0.35 -5.80
C LYS A 136 -18.03 -0.96 -5.61
N GLY A 137 -18.65 -0.72 -4.45
CA GLY A 137 -19.99 -1.27 -4.14
C GLY A 137 -20.07 -2.80 -4.21
N GLY A 138 -18.97 -3.49 -3.86
CA GLY A 138 -18.89 -4.96 -3.91
C GLY A 138 -18.71 -5.56 -5.30
N LYS A 139 -18.47 -4.74 -6.33
CA LYS A 139 -18.26 -5.18 -7.71
C LYS A 139 -16.92 -4.69 -8.25
N TRP A 140 -16.28 -5.51 -9.08
CA TRP A 140 -15.10 -5.10 -9.83
C TRP A 140 -15.49 -4.11 -10.92
N VAL A 141 -14.79 -2.98 -10.95
CA VAL A 141 -14.90 -1.95 -11.98
C VAL A 141 -13.50 -1.58 -12.47
N LYS A 142 -13.42 -0.93 -13.64
CA LYS A 142 -12.15 -0.41 -14.15
C LYS A 142 -11.58 0.63 -13.18
N TYR A 143 -10.27 0.60 -12.97
CA TYR A 143 -9.62 1.60 -12.13
C TYR A 143 -9.56 2.95 -12.84
N GLU A 144 -10.07 4.00 -12.20
CA GLU A 144 -10.28 5.31 -12.86
C GLU A 144 -9.10 6.26 -12.69
N ASP A 145 -8.28 6.08 -11.65
CA ASP A 145 -7.15 6.98 -11.38
C ASP A 145 -5.89 6.68 -12.20
N TYR A 146 -5.90 5.55 -12.93
CA TYR A 146 -4.93 5.16 -13.96
C TYR A 146 -5.60 4.23 -14.97
N THR A 147 -5.88 4.73 -16.18
CA THR A 147 -6.69 4.03 -17.19
C THR A 147 -5.88 3.43 -18.34
N SER A 148 -4.58 3.75 -18.43
CA SER A 148 -3.71 3.24 -19.48
C SER A 148 -3.45 1.74 -19.30
N ALA A 149 -3.29 1.04 -20.41
CA ALA A 149 -2.79 -0.33 -20.37
C ALA A 149 -1.35 -0.37 -19.83
N ILE A 150 -0.98 -1.47 -19.19
CA ILE A 150 0.38 -1.72 -18.71
C ILE A 150 1.01 -2.89 -19.49
N PRO A 151 2.34 -2.88 -19.71
CA PRO A 151 3.04 -4.05 -20.22
C PRO A 151 3.08 -5.16 -19.16
N ALA A 152 3.14 -6.41 -19.60
CA ALA A 152 3.27 -7.55 -18.69
C ALA A 152 4.53 -7.48 -17.80
N SER A 153 5.59 -6.79 -18.27
CA SER A 153 6.84 -6.58 -17.52
C SER A 153 6.68 -5.71 -16.27
N ASP A 154 5.60 -4.94 -16.15
CA ASP A 154 5.32 -4.15 -14.94
C ASP A 154 4.80 -5.04 -13.80
N LEU A 155 4.38 -6.27 -14.11
CA LEU A 155 3.99 -7.27 -13.13
C LEU A 155 5.17 -8.21 -12.87
N TRP A 156 5.52 -8.36 -11.60
CA TRP A 156 6.53 -9.33 -11.16
C TRP A 156 5.96 -10.76 -11.02
N PHE A 157 4.65 -10.93 -11.26
CA PHE A 157 3.93 -12.19 -11.34
C PHE A 157 3.33 -12.39 -12.74
N ALA A 158 2.82 -13.60 -13.02
CA ALA A 158 2.26 -13.92 -14.33
C ALA A 158 1.06 -13.01 -14.69
N ALA A 159 1.18 -12.29 -15.81
CA ALA A 159 0.12 -11.41 -16.28
C ALA A 159 -1.18 -12.17 -16.57
N PRO A 160 -2.35 -11.58 -16.26
CA PRO A 160 -3.63 -12.19 -16.59
C PRO A 160 -3.77 -12.30 -18.10
N THR A 161 -4.39 -13.40 -18.56
CA THR A 161 -4.72 -13.64 -19.98
C THR A 161 -6.21 -13.57 -20.26
N THR A 162 -7.03 -13.42 -19.22
CA THR A 162 -8.50 -13.39 -19.30
C THR A 162 -9.07 -12.10 -18.71
N SER A 163 -10.37 -11.88 -18.92
CA SER A 163 -11.11 -10.77 -18.34
C SER A 163 -11.44 -10.93 -16.85
N ASN A 164 -11.15 -12.10 -16.26
CA ASN A 164 -11.27 -12.28 -14.82
C ASN A 164 -10.19 -11.47 -14.10
N VAL A 165 -10.59 -10.80 -13.02
CA VAL A 165 -9.65 -10.00 -12.22
C VAL A 165 -8.80 -10.94 -11.36
N THR A 166 -7.48 -10.86 -11.55
CA THR A 166 -6.47 -11.42 -10.65
C THR A 166 -6.21 -10.39 -9.55
N LYS A 167 -6.44 -10.76 -8.29
CA LYS A 167 -6.26 -9.83 -7.16
C LYS A 167 -4.78 -9.64 -6.87
N ILE A 168 -4.41 -8.42 -6.48
CA ILE A 168 -3.06 -8.12 -6.02
C ILE A 168 -2.72 -8.96 -4.78
N SER A 169 -3.67 -9.16 -3.86
CA SER A 169 -3.47 -9.97 -2.64
C SER A 169 -3.08 -11.43 -2.88
N GLU A 170 -3.26 -11.99 -4.08
CA GLU A 170 -2.86 -13.37 -4.39
C GLU A 170 -1.34 -13.52 -4.54
N HIS A 171 -0.64 -12.39 -4.75
CA HIS A 171 0.80 -12.37 -5.00
C HIS A 171 1.60 -11.73 -3.87
N TYR A 172 0.98 -10.95 -2.99
CA TYR A 172 1.69 -10.26 -1.92
C TYR A 172 1.32 -10.77 -0.53
N LEU A 173 2.23 -10.56 0.43
CA LEU A 173 2.09 -11.09 1.78
C LEU A 173 1.30 -10.14 2.68
N ARG A 174 0.46 -10.72 3.54
CA ARG A 174 -0.28 -10.04 4.59
C ARG A 174 0.16 -10.55 5.95
N TYR A 175 0.44 -9.62 6.86
CA TYR A 175 0.86 -9.89 8.23
C TYR A 175 -0.05 -9.18 9.23
N ASP A 176 0.06 -9.58 10.49
CA ASP A 176 -0.61 -8.98 11.64
C ASP A 176 0.42 -8.46 12.64
N TYR A 177 0.45 -7.15 12.86
CA TYR A 177 1.49 -6.52 13.65
C TYR A 177 1.47 -6.99 15.11
N ALA A 178 0.30 -7.14 15.71
CA ALA A 178 0.19 -7.52 17.12
C ALA A 178 0.36 -9.03 17.29
N ALA A 179 -0.31 -9.84 16.47
CA ALA A 179 -0.30 -11.29 16.60
C ALA A 179 1.03 -11.93 16.20
N GLN A 180 1.82 -11.29 15.31
CA GLN A 180 3.06 -11.87 14.77
C GLN A 180 4.32 -11.12 15.23
N ASN A 181 4.27 -10.45 16.39
CA ASN A 181 5.41 -9.72 16.96
C ASN A 181 6.05 -8.72 15.97
N GLY A 182 5.23 -7.87 15.36
CA GLY A 182 5.63 -6.96 14.29
C GLY A 182 6.72 -5.97 14.69
N ARG A 183 6.87 -5.66 15.98
CA ARG A 183 7.97 -4.82 16.47
C ARG A 183 9.34 -5.37 16.10
N GLU A 184 9.52 -6.68 16.22
CA GLU A 184 10.76 -7.37 15.86
C GLU A 184 10.78 -7.79 14.38
N ASN A 185 9.62 -8.17 13.84
CA ASN A 185 9.54 -8.88 12.56
C ASN A 185 9.24 -8.01 11.33
N ILE A 186 8.72 -6.78 11.49
CA ILE A 186 8.31 -5.93 10.36
C ILE A 186 9.45 -5.71 9.37
N SER A 187 10.67 -5.71 9.87
CA SER A 187 11.83 -5.55 9.03
C SER A 187 12.03 -6.72 8.07
N GLY A 188 11.98 -7.95 8.57
CA GLY A 188 12.07 -9.15 7.74
C GLY A 188 10.92 -9.26 6.73
N TRP A 189 9.73 -8.79 7.10
CA TRP A 189 8.57 -8.76 6.20
C TRP A 189 8.78 -7.83 5.01
N ILE A 190 9.29 -6.62 5.28
CA ILE A 190 9.67 -5.65 4.24
C ILE A 190 10.79 -6.22 3.37
N GLU A 191 11.77 -6.90 3.97
CA GLU A 191 12.85 -7.55 3.21
C GLU A 191 12.34 -8.65 2.28
N THR A 192 11.39 -9.45 2.75
CA THR A 192 10.75 -10.51 1.97
C THR A 192 9.95 -9.91 0.80
N ALA A 193 9.17 -8.85 1.06
CA ALA A 193 8.40 -8.16 0.02
C ALA A 193 9.30 -7.54 -1.06
N ALA A 194 10.46 -7.00 -0.69
CA ALA A 194 11.45 -6.52 -1.65
C ALA A 194 12.02 -7.66 -2.50
N GLY A 195 12.43 -8.76 -1.87
CA GLY A 195 13.00 -9.92 -2.55
C GLY A 195 12.04 -10.54 -3.56
N LEU A 196 10.75 -10.65 -3.23
CA LEU A 196 9.71 -11.12 -4.14
C LEU A 196 9.58 -10.25 -5.40
N ALA A 197 9.76 -8.93 -5.26
CA ALA A 197 9.72 -7.99 -6.38
C ALA A 197 11.10 -7.76 -7.05
N GLY A 198 12.15 -8.51 -6.66
CA GLY A 198 13.49 -8.38 -7.22
C GLY A 198 14.21 -7.08 -6.85
N ARG A 199 14.03 -6.56 -5.63
CA ARG A 199 14.53 -5.26 -5.15
C ARG A 199 15.56 -5.31 -4.02
#